data_AF-T1FI36-F1
#
_entry.id   AF-T1FI36-F1
#
_cell.length_a   1.000
_cell.length_b   1.000
_cell.length_c   1.000
_cell.angle_alpha   90.00
_cell.angle_beta   90.00
_cell.angle_gamma   90.00
#
_symmetry.space_group_name_H-M   'P 1'
#
loop_
_entity.id
_entity.type
_entity.pdbx_description
1 polymer ?
#
loop_
_entity_poly.entity_id
_entity_poly.type
_entity_poly.pdbx_seq_one_letter_code
_entity_poly.pdbx_strand_id
1 'polypeptide(L)'
;MAPAPNSANLEKNAWSWVKSTEPGDVTFQNVLTAYRLNLQICVSCKKNHKGNPLCLAGLGEKEWLNGEVYLSNDSKKITKDPDSFVGLKNLGATCYANAFLQVWFHMPGIRRAILLWDLENNKTPTIRERSLIENVKSLQKVFALLNFSRKK
;
A
#
# COMPACT_ATOMS: atom_id res chain seq x y z
N MET A 1 9.71 -6.19 -32.89
CA MET A 1 9.40 -6.60 -31.50
C MET A 1 10.71 -6.92 -30.80
N ALA A 2 11.16 -6.10 -29.85
CA ALA A 2 12.36 -6.44 -29.08
C ALA A 2 11.99 -7.49 -28.01
N PRO A 3 12.68 -8.63 -27.93
CA PRO A 3 12.44 -9.60 -26.87
C PRO A 3 12.69 -8.96 -25.51
N ALA A 4 11.92 -9.36 -24.51
CA ALA A 4 12.09 -8.86 -23.16
C ALA A 4 13.51 -9.21 -22.66
N PRO A 5 14.31 -8.22 -22.23
CA PRO A 5 15.64 -8.50 -21.71
C PRO A 5 15.54 -9.38 -20.46
N ASN A 6 16.43 -10.39 -20.37
CA ASN A 6 16.44 -11.32 -19.25
C ASN A 6 16.72 -10.56 -17.94
N SER A 7 15.74 -10.54 -17.03
CA SER A 7 15.77 -9.76 -15.80
C SER A 7 16.97 -10.06 -14.89
N ALA A 8 17.48 -11.30 -14.88
CA ALA A 8 18.61 -11.69 -14.04
C ALA A 8 19.92 -11.04 -14.51
N ASN A 9 20.10 -10.90 -15.83
CA ASN A 9 21.29 -10.25 -16.40
C ASN A 9 21.24 -8.73 -16.21
N LEU A 10 20.05 -8.13 -16.28
CA LEU A 10 19.88 -6.69 -16.04
C LEU A 10 20.25 -6.30 -14.60
N GLU A 11 19.90 -7.15 -13.62
CA GLU A 11 20.23 -6.89 -12.23
C GLU A 11 21.72 -6.99 -11.96
N LYS A 12 22.39 -8.00 -12.52
CA LYS A 12 23.84 -8.16 -12.43
C LYS A 12 24.60 -7.00 -13.08
N ASN A 13 24.11 -6.50 -14.21
CA ASN A 13 24.78 -5.45 -14.96
C ASN A 13 24.56 -4.06 -14.36
N ALA A 14 23.42 -3.81 -13.70
CA ALA A 14 23.05 -2.50 -13.15
C ALA A 14 24.12 -1.89 -12.23
N TRP A 15 24.75 -2.71 -11.40
CA TRP A 15 25.74 -2.29 -10.40
C TRP A 15 27.16 -2.79 -10.70
N SER A 16 27.39 -3.32 -11.90
CA SER A 16 28.68 -3.95 -12.26
C SER A 16 29.86 -2.98 -12.18
N TRP A 17 29.63 -1.69 -12.44
CA TRP A 17 30.63 -0.62 -12.42
C TRP A 17 31.04 -0.17 -11.01
N VAL A 18 30.26 -0.48 -9.97
CA VAL A 18 30.51 0.01 -8.60
C VAL A 18 31.87 -0.43 -8.06
N LYS A 19 32.35 -1.61 -8.47
CA LYS A 19 33.63 -2.15 -8.01
C LYS A 19 34.84 -1.49 -8.68
N SER A 20 34.63 -0.82 -9.80
CA SER A 20 35.69 -0.26 -10.65
C SER A 20 35.64 1.26 -10.79
N THR A 21 34.72 1.93 -10.09
CA THR A 21 34.51 3.38 -10.16
C THR A 21 34.60 3.97 -8.77
N GLU A 22 35.48 4.95 -8.59
CA GLU A 22 35.59 5.68 -7.33
C GLU A 22 34.41 6.65 -7.15
N PRO A 23 34.04 7.01 -5.90
CA PRO A 23 32.88 7.87 -5.64
C PRO A 23 32.93 9.23 -6.35
N GLY A 24 34.12 9.79 -6.60
CA GLY A 24 34.31 11.06 -7.31
C GLY A 24 34.07 10.95 -8.83
N ASP A 25 34.16 9.75 -9.38
CA ASP A 25 34.07 9.49 -10.83
C ASP A 25 32.71 8.93 -11.24
N VAL A 26 31.71 8.99 -10.35
CA VAL A 26 30.37 8.52 -10.64
C VAL A 26 29.70 9.43 -11.67
N THR A 27 29.49 8.89 -12.87
CA THR A 27 28.84 9.63 -13.96
C THR A 27 27.32 9.50 -13.92
N PHE A 28 26.62 10.38 -14.65
CA PHE A 28 25.18 10.24 -14.86
C PHE A 28 24.80 8.92 -15.53
N GLN A 29 25.65 8.40 -16.42
CA GLN A 29 25.41 7.11 -17.08
C GLN A 29 25.44 5.94 -16.09
N ASN A 30 26.30 6.01 -15.07
CA ASN A 30 26.34 5.03 -13.98
C ASN A 30 25.02 5.02 -13.22
N VAL A 31 24.46 6.20 -12.91
CA VAL A 31 23.15 6.35 -12.27
C VAL A 31 22.02 5.80 -13.14
N LEU A 32 21.97 6.19 -14.42
CA LEU A 32 20.96 5.68 -15.36
C LEU A 32 21.00 4.15 -15.47
N THR A 33 22.18 3.56 -15.46
CA THR A 33 22.37 2.11 -15.58
C THR A 33 21.98 1.38 -14.29
N ALA A 34 22.35 1.91 -13.11
CA ALA A 34 21.99 1.34 -11.82
C ALA A 34 20.48 1.28 -11.59
N TYR A 35 19.78 2.35 -11.97
CA TYR A 35 18.32 2.44 -11.89
C TYR A 35 17.61 1.95 -13.15
N ARG A 36 18.35 1.47 -14.16
CA ARG A 36 17.83 0.93 -15.44
C ARG A 36 16.91 1.91 -16.18
N LEU A 37 17.19 3.20 -16.04
CA LEU A 37 16.48 4.31 -16.70
C LEU A 37 16.96 4.52 -18.14
N ASN A 38 18.05 3.87 -18.55
CA ASN A 38 18.54 3.84 -19.93
C ASN A 38 17.91 2.72 -20.79
N LEU A 39 16.94 1.98 -20.26
CA LEU A 39 16.22 0.95 -21.02
C LEU A 39 15.19 1.57 -21.97
N GLN A 40 14.81 0.83 -22.99
CA GLN A 40 13.74 1.25 -23.90
C GLN A 40 12.37 1.10 -23.23
N ILE A 41 11.48 2.05 -23.52
CA ILE A 41 10.08 2.01 -23.08
C ILE A 41 9.40 0.79 -23.73
N CYS A 42 8.61 0.08 -22.94
CA CYS A 42 7.82 -1.04 -23.44
C CYS A 42 6.55 -0.55 -24.14
N VAL A 43 6.33 -0.99 -25.38
CA VAL A 43 5.19 -0.51 -26.19
C VAL A 43 3.99 -1.49 -26.17
N SER A 44 4.23 -2.79 -26.09
CA SER A 44 3.16 -3.81 -26.27
C SER A 44 3.31 -5.03 -25.36
N CYS A 45 3.58 -4.78 -24.08
CA CYS A 45 3.72 -5.87 -23.10
C CYS A 45 2.36 -6.28 -22.53
N LYS A 46 2.15 -7.57 -22.30
CA LYS A 46 0.91 -8.10 -21.68
C LYS A 46 0.91 -7.97 -20.16
N LYS A 47 2.08 -7.85 -19.54
CA LYS A 47 2.29 -7.75 -18.09
C LYS A 47 3.53 -6.91 -17.79
N ASN A 48 3.61 -6.43 -16.56
CA ASN A 48 4.74 -5.63 -16.10
C ASN A 48 6.04 -6.45 -16.12
N HIS A 49 7.11 -5.90 -16.70
CA HIS A 49 8.43 -6.52 -16.68
C HIS A 49 9.20 -6.10 -15.42
N LYS A 50 9.37 -7.05 -14.48
CA LYS A 50 10.14 -6.83 -13.24
C LYS A 50 11.55 -6.24 -13.46
N GLY A 51 12.17 -6.51 -14.62
CA GLY A 51 13.50 -6.03 -14.97
C GLY A 51 13.55 -4.63 -15.58
N ASN A 52 12.44 -4.09 -16.09
CA ASN A 52 12.40 -2.80 -16.77
C ASN A 52 11.44 -1.84 -16.04
N PRO A 53 11.95 -0.85 -15.28
CA PRO A 53 11.12 0.09 -14.54
C PRO A 53 10.30 1.01 -15.45
N LEU A 54 10.64 1.11 -16.73
CA LEU A 54 9.89 1.88 -17.74
C LEU A 54 8.76 1.07 -18.38
N CYS A 55 8.57 -0.19 -17.99
CA CYS A 55 7.43 -0.98 -18.41
C CYS A 55 6.20 -0.56 -17.61
N LEU A 56 5.22 0.06 -18.26
CA LEU A 56 3.96 0.44 -17.60
C LEU A 56 2.85 -0.61 -17.76
N ALA A 57 3.10 -1.67 -18.53
CA ALA A 57 2.08 -2.66 -18.86
C ALA A 57 1.45 -3.33 -17.63
N GLY A 58 0.13 -3.40 -17.58
CA GLY A 58 -0.61 -4.03 -16.50
C GLY A 58 -0.62 -3.23 -15.20
N LEU A 59 -0.25 -1.94 -15.23
CA LEU A 59 -0.39 -0.99 -14.12
C LEU A 59 -1.63 -0.11 -14.26
N GLY A 60 -2.51 -0.43 -15.22
CA GLY A 60 -3.66 0.39 -15.58
C GLY A 60 -3.29 1.52 -16.55
N GLU A 61 -2.15 1.44 -17.24
CA GLU A 61 -1.58 2.44 -18.16
C GLU A 61 -2.57 2.95 -19.21
N LYS A 62 -3.53 2.11 -19.60
CA LYS A 62 -4.55 2.47 -20.58
C LYS A 62 -5.50 3.53 -20.05
N GLU A 63 -5.76 3.53 -18.75
CA GLU A 63 -6.67 4.45 -18.09
C GLU A 63 -6.03 5.85 -17.90
N TRP A 64 -4.73 5.97 -17.63
CA TRP A 64 -4.05 7.27 -17.35
C TRP A 64 -3.31 7.84 -18.55
N LEU A 65 -2.78 7.03 -19.47
CA LEU A 65 -2.11 7.54 -20.69
C LEU A 65 -3.09 8.09 -21.73
N ASN A 66 -4.36 7.68 -21.67
CA ASN A 66 -5.41 8.17 -22.56
C ASN A 66 -6.05 9.49 -22.08
N GLY A 67 -5.49 10.15 -21.05
CA GLY A 67 -5.80 11.54 -20.71
C GLY A 67 -7.07 11.77 -19.89
N GLU A 68 -7.89 10.75 -19.65
CA GLU A 68 -8.98 10.83 -18.68
C GLU A 68 -8.54 10.15 -17.38
N VAL A 69 -7.93 10.93 -16.47
CA VAL A 69 -7.72 10.48 -15.09
C VAL A 69 -9.08 10.38 -14.40
N TYR A 70 -9.83 9.32 -14.71
CA TYR A 70 -10.73 8.75 -13.74
C TYR A 70 -9.81 8.24 -12.64
N LEU A 71 -9.95 8.79 -11.44
CA LEU A 71 -9.69 8.02 -10.23
C LEU A 71 -10.56 6.78 -10.36
N SER A 72 -10.05 5.75 -11.04
CA SER A 72 -10.71 4.48 -11.12
C SER A 72 -10.79 4.05 -9.67
N ASN A 73 -12.01 4.10 -9.14
CA ASN A 73 -12.39 3.23 -8.06
C ASN A 73 -12.18 1.83 -8.62
N ASP A 74 -10.95 1.34 -8.59
CA ASP A 74 -10.57 -0.06 -8.72
C ASP A 74 -11.03 -0.80 -7.45
N SER A 75 -12.29 -0.53 -7.09
CA SER A 75 -13.20 -1.42 -6.43
C SER A 75 -13.49 -2.57 -7.40
N LYS A 76 -12.47 -3.33 -7.80
CA LYS A 76 -12.72 -4.76 -7.95
C LYS A 76 -13.32 -5.15 -6.61
N LYS A 77 -14.64 -5.34 -6.57
CA LYS A 77 -15.35 -5.86 -5.40
C LYS A 77 -14.83 -7.27 -5.22
N ILE A 78 -13.64 -7.39 -4.63
CA ILE A 78 -13.14 -8.66 -4.14
C ILE A 78 -13.92 -8.87 -2.85
N THR A 79 -15.16 -9.35 -3.01
CA THR A 79 -16.00 -9.80 -1.92
C THR A 79 -15.24 -10.89 -1.18
N LYS A 80 -15.04 -10.69 0.13
CA LYS A 80 -14.41 -11.69 0.99
C LYS A 80 -15.27 -12.94 1.08
N ASP A 81 -14.58 -14.05 1.24
CA ASP A 81 -15.11 -15.21 1.96
C ASP A 81 -15.59 -14.73 3.34
N PRO A 82 -16.84 -15.03 3.76
CA PRO A 82 -17.39 -14.62 5.06
C PRO A 82 -16.47 -14.89 6.26
N ASP A 83 -15.61 -15.91 6.18
CA ASP A 83 -14.72 -16.31 7.27
C ASP A 83 -13.31 -15.69 7.19
N SER A 84 -13.07 -14.79 6.23
CA SER A 84 -11.76 -14.16 6.03
C SER A 84 -11.59 -12.85 6.81
N PHE A 85 -10.44 -12.69 7.48
CA PHE A 85 -10.13 -11.50 8.27
C PHE A 85 -10.12 -10.18 7.47
N VAL A 86 -10.47 -9.08 8.17
CA VAL A 86 -10.49 -7.72 7.60
C VAL A 86 -9.17 -6.98 7.79
N GLY A 87 -8.60 -6.47 6.70
CA GLY A 87 -7.37 -5.67 6.72
C GLY A 87 -7.65 -4.18 6.90
N LEU A 88 -6.60 -3.41 7.20
CA LEU A 88 -6.66 -1.95 7.26
C LEU A 88 -5.82 -1.35 6.14
N LYS A 89 -6.37 -0.36 5.44
CA LYS A 89 -5.64 0.38 4.40
C LYS A 89 -4.53 1.22 5.05
N ASN A 90 -3.33 1.18 4.50
CA ASN A 90 -2.25 2.07 4.90
C ASN A 90 -2.45 3.43 4.20
N LEU A 91 -2.60 4.49 4.98
CA LEU A 91 -2.80 5.86 4.48
C LEU A 91 -1.48 6.67 4.43
N GLY A 92 -0.35 5.96 4.40
CA GLY A 92 1.00 6.55 4.50
C GLY A 92 1.44 6.61 5.95
N ALA A 93 2.63 6.07 6.26
CA ALA A 93 3.22 6.03 7.60
C ALA A 93 2.29 5.55 8.74
N THR A 94 1.26 4.75 8.45
CA THR A 94 0.26 4.28 9.46
C THR A 94 0.36 2.77 9.72
N CYS A 95 1.34 2.08 9.12
CA CYS A 95 1.50 0.64 9.26
C CYS A 95 1.70 0.19 10.72
N TYR A 96 2.44 0.96 11.52
CA TYR A 96 2.67 0.62 12.93
C TYR A 96 1.35 0.66 13.72
N ALA A 97 0.53 1.70 13.53
CA ALA A 97 -0.76 1.83 14.19
C ALA A 97 -1.72 0.72 13.75
N ASN A 98 -1.75 0.42 12.45
CA ASN A 98 -2.58 -0.67 11.92
C ASN A 98 -2.20 -2.03 12.52
N ALA A 99 -0.91 -2.30 12.75
CA ALA A 99 -0.46 -3.53 13.38
C ALA A 99 -0.99 -3.67 14.82
N PHE A 100 -0.91 -2.61 15.63
CA PHE A 100 -1.46 -2.62 16.99
C PHE A 100 -2.99 -2.79 17.01
N LEU A 101 -3.70 -2.07 16.12
CA LEU A 101 -5.15 -2.19 16.01
C LEU A 101 -5.58 -3.62 15.67
N GLN A 102 -4.86 -4.29 14.78
CA GLN A 102 -5.12 -5.69 14.43
C GLN A 102 -4.86 -6.62 15.61
N VAL A 103 -3.76 -6.46 16.36
CA VAL A 103 -3.49 -7.25 17.57
C VAL A 103 -4.60 -7.06 18.61
N TRP A 104 -4.97 -5.82 18.91
CA TRP A 104 -6.01 -5.52 19.89
C TRP A 104 -7.39 -6.05 19.49
N PHE A 105 -7.74 -5.98 18.21
CA PHE A 105 -9.00 -6.52 17.71
C PHE A 105 -9.10 -8.04 17.91
N HIS A 106 -7.98 -8.76 17.71
CA HIS A 106 -7.95 -10.21 17.89
C HIS A 106 -7.85 -10.65 19.36
N MET A 107 -7.75 -9.71 20.31
CA MET A 107 -7.86 -9.97 21.75
C MET A 107 -9.33 -9.82 22.18
N PRO A 108 -10.07 -10.91 22.48
CA PRO A 108 -11.52 -10.84 22.71
C PRO A 108 -11.94 -9.97 23.90
N GLY A 109 -11.07 -9.83 24.91
CA GLY A 109 -11.29 -8.96 26.07
C GLY A 109 -11.27 -7.48 25.67
N ILE A 110 -10.22 -7.06 24.93
CA ILE A 110 -10.09 -5.68 24.45
C ILE A 110 -11.20 -5.34 23.45
N ARG A 111 -11.46 -6.24 22.49
CA ARG A 111 -12.52 -6.05 21.50
C ARG A 111 -13.88 -5.83 22.15
N ARG A 112 -14.26 -6.65 23.14
CA ARG A 112 -15.51 -6.48 23.88
C ARG A 112 -15.54 -5.18 24.68
N ALA A 113 -14.45 -4.88 25.39
CA ALA A 113 -14.36 -3.66 26.18
C ALA A 113 -14.59 -2.41 25.32
N ILE A 114 -13.97 -2.31 24.15
CA ILE A 114 -14.15 -1.18 23.24
C ILE A 114 -15.57 -1.13 22.69
N LEU A 115 -16.12 -2.24 22.18
CA LEU A 115 -17.43 -2.26 21.54
C LEU A 115 -18.59 -1.99 22.51
N LEU A 116 -18.44 -2.39 23.79
CA LEU A 116 -19.46 -2.20 24.82
C LEU A 116 -19.25 -0.93 25.65
N TRP A 117 -18.19 -0.17 25.38
CA TRP A 117 -17.90 1.05 26.12
C TRP A 117 -18.95 2.12 25.82
N ASP A 118 -19.59 2.63 26.87
CA ASP A 118 -20.57 3.70 26.76
C ASP A 118 -20.39 4.70 27.91
N LEU A 119 -20.12 5.95 27.53
CA LEU A 119 -20.01 7.08 28.47
C LEU A 119 -21.31 7.89 28.58
N GLU A 120 -22.24 7.77 27.63
CA GLU A 120 -23.47 8.56 27.65
C GLU A 120 -24.35 8.20 28.86
N ASN A 121 -24.20 6.98 29.38
CA ASN A 121 -24.90 6.51 30.57
C ASN A 121 -24.33 6.97 31.92
N ASN A 122 -23.15 7.62 31.98
CA ASN A 122 -22.43 7.71 33.26
C ASN A 122 -21.92 9.10 33.72
N LYS A 123 -22.03 10.19 32.94
CA LYS A 123 -21.89 11.62 33.37
C LYS A 123 -21.88 12.59 32.19
N THR A 124 -22.12 13.88 32.46
CA THR A 124 -21.79 14.97 31.52
C THR A 124 -20.27 15.09 31.37
N PRO A 125 -19.71 14.88 30.17
CA PRO A 125 -18.26 14.88 29.98
C PRO A 125 -17.68 16.29 29.99
N THR A 126 -16.53 16.43 30.64
CA THR A 126 -15.64 17.59 30.52
C THR A 126 -15.13 17.75 29.09
N ILE A 127 -14.56 18.92 28.76
CA ILE A 127 -13.98 19.21 27.43
C ILE A 127 -12.92 18.17 27.03
N ARG A 128 -12.08 17.75 27.99
CA ARG A 128 -11.04 16.73 27.75
C ARG A 128 -11.63 15.36 27.52
N GLU A 129 -12.66 15.00 28.28
CA GLU A 129 -13.37 13.74 28.10
C GLU A 129 -14.06 13.68 26.74
N ARG A 130 -14.63 14.80 26.25
CA ARG A 130 -15.28 14.86 24.92
C ARG A 130 -14.35 14.38 23.80
N SER A 131 -13.10 14.83 23.76
CA SER A 131 -12.12 14.37 22.76
C SER A 131 -11.82 12.87 22.90
N LEU A 132 -11.75 12.36 24.13
CA LEU A 132 -11.57 10.93 24.37
C LEU A 132 -12.80 10.12 23.90
N ILE A 133 -14.02 10.63 24.11
CA ILE A 133 -15.26 10.00 23.63
C ILE A 133 -15.21 9.84 22.12
N GLU A 134 -14.89 10.90 21.39
CA GLU A 134 -14.84 10.86 19.92
C GLU A 134 -13.76 9.89 19.41
N ASN A 135 -12.62 9.79 20.10
CA ASN A 135 -11.58 8.81 19.77
C ASN A 135 -12.06 7.38 19.99
N VAL A 136 -12.74 7.09 21.11
CA VAL A 136 -13.28 5.76 21.37
C VAL A 136 -14.43 5.42 20.42
N LYS A 137 -15.32 6.36 20.10
CA LYS A 137 -16.36 6.20 19.06
C LYS A 137 -15.75 5.87 17.69
N SER A 138 -14.64 6.55 17.35
CA SER A 138 -13.88 6.25 16.13
C SER A 138 -13.32 4.82 16.16
N LEU A 139 -12.77 4.38 17.29
CA LEU A 139 -12.24 3.04 17.47
C LEU A 139 -13.34 1.96 17.40
N GLN A 140 -14.49 2.22 18.02
CA GLN A 140 -15.69 1.36 17.92
C GLN A 140 -16.12 1.17 16.48
N LYS A 141 -16.16 2.25 15.68
CA LYS A 141 -16.49 2.18 14.25
C LYS A 141 -15.49 1.32 13.49
N VAL A 142 -14.18 1.50 13.74
CA VAL A 142 -13.14 0.66 13.11
C VAL A 142 -13.33 -0.82 13.48
N PHE A 143 -13.56 -1.13 14.76
CA PHE A 143 -13.72 -2.51 15.23
C PHE A 143 -15.00 -3.16 14.69
N ALA A 144 -16.11 -2.42 14.62
CA ALA A 144 -17.34 -2.88 13.98
C ALA A 144 -17.11 -3.19 12.49
N LEU A 145 -16.37 -2.32 11.78
CA LEU A 145 -16.01 -2.58 10.39
C LEU A 145 -15.09 -3.79 10.24
N LEU A 146 -14.12 -3.98 11.14
CA LEU A 146 -13.28 -5.18 11.12
C LEU A 146 -14.09 -6.48 11.34
N ASN A 147 -15.20 -6.39 12.08
CA ASN A 147 -16.04 -7.54 12.40
C ASN A 147 -17.10 -7.84 11.34
N PHE A 148 -17.63 -6.83 10.67
CA PHE A 148 -18.81 -6.97 9.79
C PHE A 148 -18.59 -6.54 8.33
N SER A 149 -17.47 -5.88 8.02
CA SER A 149 -17.20 -5.42 6.66
C SER A 149 -16.89 -6.60 5.74
N ARG A 150 -17.57 -6.63 4.59
CA ARG A 150 -17.29 -7.56 3.49
C ARG A 150 -16.22 -7.03 2.51
N LYS A 151 -15.65 -5.85 2.80
CA LYS A 151 -14.63 -5.21 1.94
C LYS A 151 -13.26 -5.81 2.21
N LYS A 152 -12.51 -6.10 1.15
CA LYS A 152 -11.06 -6.35 1.21
C LYS A 152 -10.29 -5.07 1.43
#